data_AF-A0A2X2WJG3-F1
#
_entry.id   AF-A0A2X2WJG3-F1
#
_cell.length_a   1.000
_cell.length_b   1.000
_cell.length_c   1.000
_cell.angle_alpha   90.00
_cell.angle_beta   90.00
_cell.angle_gamma   90.00
#
_symmetry.space_group_name_H-M   'P 1'
#
loop_
_entity.id
_entity.type
_entity.pdbx_description
1 polymer ?
#
loop_
_entity_poly.entity_id
_entity_poly.type
_entity_poly.pdbx_seq_one_letter_code
_entity_poly.pdbx_strand_id
1 'polypeptide(L)'
;MIAAPGVTRFVGAGGMGAALETSEEMAEIYLSSNPLFQIPSWDFRGACLGLDIRRVVETGITPLINTGIAHREAGIGQVGGGNRTRSAALL
;
A
#
# COMPACT_ATOMS: atom_id res chain seq x y z
N MET A 1 -3.19 3.09 1.78
CA MET A 1 -2.49 4.36 2.09
C MET A 1 -3.44 5.45 2.58
N ILE A 2 -4.64 5.54 2.01
CA ILE A 2 -5.66 6.58 2.27
C ILE A 2 -6.06 6.78 3.74
N ALA A 3 -5.90 5.76 4.61
CA ALA A 3 -6.14 5.89 6.04
C ALA A 3 -5.13 6.78 6.80
N ALA A 4 -3.94 7.00 6.22
CA ALA A 4 -2.87 7.78 6.83
C ALA A 4 -2.17 8.68 5.79
N PRO A 5 -2.87 9.65 5.18
CA PRO A 5 -2.35 10.42 4.07
C PRO A 5 -1.14 11.29 4.46
N GLY A 6 -0.96 11.64 5.74
CA GLY A 6 0.23 12.36 6.21
C GLY A 6 1.54 11.60 6.00
N VAL A 7 1.50 10.26 5.96
CA VAL A 7 2.68 9.40 5.78
C VAL A 7 3.19 9.42 4.33
N THR A 8 2.37 9.81 3.36
CA THR A 8 2.74 9.82 1.93
C THR A 8 4.02 10.59 1.64
N ARG A 9 4.26 11.71 2.34
CA ARG A 9 5.51 12.47 2.20
C ARG A 9 6.72 11.72 2.74
N PHE A 10 6.57 11.02 3.87
CA PHE A 10 7.64 10.23 4.48
C PHE A 10 8.07 9.06 3.59
N VAL A 11 7.13 8.44 2.87
CA VAL A 11 7.40 7.30 1.98
C VAL A 11 7.64 7.68 0.52
N GLY A 12 7.73 8.98 0.22
CA GLY A 12 8.03 9.50 -1.12
C GLY A 12 6.90 9.37 -2.14
N ALA A 13 5.65 9.19 -1.69
CA ALA A 13 4.48 8.92 -2.53
C ALA A 13 3.65 10.18 -2.90
N GLY A 14 4.02 11.36 -2.42
CA GLY A 14 3.28 12.60 -2.68
C GLY A 14 2.37 13.03 -1.53
N GLY A 15 1.06 13.17 -1.79
CA GLY A 15 0.07 13.73 -0.85
C GLY A 15 -1.26 12.97 -0.82
N MET A 16 -2.34 13.63 -0.36
CA MET A 16 -3.67 13.02 -0.23
C MET A 16 -4.20 12.40 -1.54
N GLY A 17 -4.03 13.09 -2.67
CA GLY A 17 -4.46 12.57 -3.98
C GLY A 17 -3.76 11.25 -4.33
N ALA A 18 -2.46 11.17 -4.13
CA ALA A 18 -1.70 9.94 -4.35
C ALA A 18 -2.10 8.82 -3.37
N ALA A 19 -2.45 9.17 -2.13
CA ALA A 19 -2.95 8.20 -1.14
C ALA A 19 -4.27 7.56 -1.59
N LEU A 20 -5.15 8.36 -2.20
CA LEU A 20 -6.43 7.91 -2.75
C LEU A 20 -6.19 7.03 -3.97
N GLU A 21 -5.47 7.53 -4.98
CA GLU A 21 -5.15 6.82 -6.21
C GLU A 21 -4.51 5.44 -5.93
N THR A 22 -3.49 5.42 -5.07
CA THR A 22 -2.84 4.17 -4.64
C THR A 22 -3.84 3.21 -3.99
N SER A 23 -4.77 3.71 -3.19
CA SER A 23 -5.71 2.84 -2.46
C SER A 23 -6.82 2.31 -3.38
N GLU A 24 -7.22 3.08 -4.39
CA GLU A 24 -8.11 2.61 -5.46
C GLU A 24 -7.43 1.55 -6.32
N GLU A 25 -6.19 1.78 -6.76
CA GLU A 25 -5.43 0.79 -7.55
C GLU A 25 -5.27 -0.54 -6.78
N MET A 26 -4.97 -0.46 -5.47
CA MET A 26 -4.91 -1.66 -4.64
C MET A 26 -6.26 -2.35 -4.51
N ALA A 27 -7.40 -1.64 -4.56
CA ALA A 27 -8.71 -2.27 -4.46
C ALA A 27 -8.99 -3.23 -5.64
N GLU A 28 -8.34 -3.04 -6.79
CA GLU A 28 -8.51 -3.90 -7.97
C GLU A 28 -7.96 -5.31 -7.77
N ILE A 29 -6.90 -5.46 -6.97
CA ILE A 29 -6.23 -6.76 -6.76
C ILE A 29 -6.66 -7.48 -5.47
N TYR A 30 -7.62 -6.94 -4.70
CA TYR A 30 -8.18 -7.59 -3.51
C TYR A 30 -9.61 -8.09 -3.77
N LEU A 31 -10.00 -9.18 -3.11
CA LEU A 31 -11.29 -9.84 -3.30
C LEU A 31 -12.46 -9.04 -2.74
N SER A 32 -12.26 -8.38 -1.60
CA SER A 32 -13.31 -7.64 -0.91
C SER A 32 -12.73 -6.55 0.00
N SER A 33 -13.60 -5.91 0.77
CA SER A 33 -13.24 -4.98 1.84
C SER A 33 -13.78 -5.48 3.19
N ASN A 34 -13.07 -5.17 4.28
CA ASN A 34 -13.49 -5.53 5.64
C ASN A 34 -14.30 -4.39 6.28
N PRO A 35 -15.61 -4.55 6.52
CA PRO A 35 -16.46 -3.50 7.07
C PRO A 35 -16.16 -3.16 8.54
N LEU A 36 -15.40 -4.00 9.26
CA LEU A 36 -14.96 -3.69 10.63
C LEU A 36 -13.78 -2.71 10.67
N PHE A 37 -13.09 -2.51 9.54
CA PHE A 37 -11.95 -1.60 9.41
C PHE A 37 -12.28 -0.50 8.41
N GLN A 38 -13.28 0.32 8.74
CA GLN A 38 -13.68 1.46 7.90
C GLN A 38 -12.62 2.55 7.91
N ILE A 39 -12.42 3.18 6.76
CA ILE A 39 -11.45 4.27 6.58
C ILE A 39 -12.22 5.57 6.33
N PRO A 40 -12.30 6.51 7.29
CA PRO A 40 -13.13 7.73 7.15
C PRO A 40 -12.74 8.62 5.97
N SER A 41 -11.43 8.75 5.70
CA SER A 41 -10.90 9.50 4.56
C SER A 41 -11.18 8.84 3.20
N TRP A 42 -11.76 7.64 3.19
CA TRP A 42 -12.15 6.89 2.01
C TRP A 42 -13.64 6.59 2.01
N ASP A 43 -14.44 7.57 2.43
CA ASP A 43 -15.90 7.49 2.50
C ASP A 43 -16.40 6.27 3.29
N PHE A 44 -15.71 5.97 4.39
CA PHE A 44 -16.00 4.84 5.27
C PHE A 44 -16.00 3.46 4.59
N ARG A 45 -15.36 3.33 3.43
CA ARG A 45 -15.06 2.04 2.81
C ARG A 45 -14.20 1.20 3.75
N GLY A 46 -14.43 -0.11 3.74
CA GLY A 46 -13.60 -1.08 4.46
C GLY A 46 -12.20 -1.20 3.87
N ALA A 47 -11.22 -1.53 4.71
CA ALA A 47 -9.87 -1.87 4.25
C ALA A 47 -9.86 -3.10 3.33
N CYS A 48 -9.00 -3.11 2.31
CA CYS A 48 -8.91 -4.21 1.34
C CYS A 48 -8.58 -5.55 2.03
N LEU A 49 -9.26 -6.63 1.63
CA LEU A 49 -9.17 -7.95 2.23
C LEU A 49 -9.07 -9.05 1.16
N GLY A 50 -8.11 -9.96 1.36
CA GLY A 50 -7.87 -11.11 0.48
C GLY A 50 -7.22 -10.72 -0.84
N LEU A 51 -5.89 -10.57 -0.87
CA LEU A 51 -5.13 -10.37 -2.11
C LEU A 51 -5.35 -11.55 -3.08
N ASP A 52 -5.80 -11.28 -4.31
CA ASP A 52 -6.02 -12.30 -5.36
C ASP A 52 -4.83 -12.33 -6.32
N ILE A 53 -4.07 -13.42 -6.28
CA ILE A 53 -2.90 -13.59 -7.14
C ILE A 53 -3.23 -13.62 -8.63
N ARG A 54 -4.41 -14.11 -9.00
CA ARG A 54 -4.83 -14.19 -10.41
C ARG A 54 -5.04 -12.80 -10.97
N ARG A 55 -5.64 -11.90 -10.17
CA ARG A 55 -5.80 -10.49 -10.53
C ARG A 55 -4.48 -9.77 -10.64
N VAL A 56 -3.53 -10.02 -9.73
CA VAL A 56 -2.17 -9.46 -9.82
C VAL A 56 -1.50 -9.83 -11.15
N VAL A 57 -1.62 -11.08 -11.59
CA VAL A 57 -1.06 -11.56 -12.85
C VAL A 57 -1.83 -10.97 -14.06
N GLU A 58 -3.15 -10.90 -13.98
CA GLU A 58 -4.01 -10.39 -15.05
C GLU A 58 -3.88 -8.88 -15.27
N THR A 59 -3.85 -8.08 -14.20
CA THR A 59 -3.78 -6.61 -14.27
C THR A 59 -2.35 -6.08 -14.34
N GLY A 60 -1.36 -6.86 -13.92
CA GLY A 60 0.02 -6.41 -13.73
C GLY A 60 0.22 -5.50 -12.52
N ILE A 61 -0.84 -5.20 -11.75
CA ILE A 61 -0.76 -4.40 -10.53
C ILE A 61 -0.13 -5.25 -9.43
N THR A 62 1.03 -4.84 -8.94
CA THR A 62 1.73 -5.52 -7.84
C THR A 62 1.36 -4.91 -6.49
N PRO A 63 1.23 -5.71 -5.41
CA PRO A 63 0.99 -5.17 -4.08
C PRO A 63 2.03 -4.13 -3.66
N LEU A 64 1.56 -2.96 -3.25
CA LEU A 64 2.39 -1.87 -2.74
C LEU A 64 2.50 -1.94 -1.22
N ILE A 65 3.73 -1.91 -0.70
CA ILE A 65 4.02 -1.94 0.73
C ILE A 65 4.77 -0.66 1.12
N ASN A 66 4.22 0.07 2.08
CA ASN A 66 4.92 1.18 2.74
C ASN A 66 5.76 0.63 3.89
N THR A 67 7.07 0.90 3.91
CA THR A 67 7.95 0.35 4.93
C THR A 67 9.08 1.30 5.32
N GLY A 68 9.63 1.10 6.52
CA GLY A 68 10.85 1.74 6.97
C GLY A 68 12.06 1.13 6.26
N ILE A 69 13.00 1.98 5.86
CA ILE A 69 14.28 1.57 5.30
C ILE A 69 15.24 1.40 6.48
N ALA A 70 15.62 0.17 6.78
CA ALA A 70 16.59 -0.13 7.83
C ALA A 70 18.03 0.06 7.32
N HIS A 71 18.91 0.55 8.18
CA HIS A 71 20.34 0.60 7.89
C HIS A 71 20.91 -0.82 7.71
N ARG A 72 21.91 -0.96 6.84
CA ARG A 72 22.56 -2.25 6.54
C ARG A 72 23.29 -2.86 7.74
N GLU A 73 23.80 -2.02 8.64
CA GLU A 73 24.54 -2.44 9.83
C GLU A 73 23.60 -2.49 11.04
N ALA A 74 23.71 -3.58 11.79
CA ALA A 74 22.90 -3.82 12.97
C ALA A 74 23.13 -2.75 14.04
N GLY A 75 22.07 -2.36 14.74
CA GLY A 75 22.12 -1.38 15.82
C GLY A 75 21.98 0.08 15.40
N ILE A 76 22.06 0.42 14.11
CA ILE A 76 21.84 1.81 13.64
C ILE A 76 20.35 2.14 13.52
N GLY A 77 19.52 1.17 13.13
CA GLY A 77 18.07 1.34 13.07
C GLY A 77 17.55 1.91 11.74
N GLN A 78 16.43 2.61 11.77
CA GLN A 78 15.74 3.11 10.58
C GLN A 78 16.40 4.38 10.03
N VAL A 79 16.65 4.41 8.72
CA VAL A 79 17.31 5.54 8.02
C VAL A 79 16.44 6.20 6.94
N GLY A 80 15.22 5.71 6.75
CA GLY A 80 14.27 6.32 5.82
C GLY A 80 12.93 5.59 5.78
N GLY A 81 12.09 6.00 4.84
CA GLY A 81 10.83 5.35 4.51
C GLY A 81 10.68 5.28 3.00
N GLY A 82 9.95 4.29 2.52
CA GLY A 82 9.72 4.15 1.09
C GLY A 82 8.60 3.19 0.76
N ASN A 83 8.28 3.19 -0.53
CA ASN A 83 7.38 2.22 -1.12
C ASN A 83 8.19 1.08 -1.74
N ARG A 84 7.76 -0.15 -1.52
CA ARG A 84 8.23 -1.31 -2.26
C ARG A 84 7.07 -1.99 -2.96
N THR A 85 7.30 -2.33 -4.22
CA THR A 85 6.58 -3.38 -4.93
C THR A 85 7.48 -4.62 -5.03
N ARG A 86 6.88 -5.82 -5.13
CA ARG A 86 7.62 -7.01 -5.56
C ARG A 86 7.53 -7.11 -7.08
N SER A 87 8.59 -7.64 -7.71
CA SER A 87 8.56 -7.93 -9.14
C SER A 87 7.48 -8.97 -9.44
N ALA A 88 6.66 -8.72 -10.47
CA ALA A 88 5.71 -9.68 -11.00
C ALA A 88 6.38 -10.98 -11.50
N ALA A 89 7.69 -10.96 -11.78
CA ALA A 89 8.44 -12.13 -12.24
C ALA A 89 8.63 -13.23 -11.17
N LEU A 90 8.21 -12.99 -9.92
CA LEU A 90 8.28 -13.95 -8.82
C LEU A 90 6.92 -14.60 -8.49
N LEU A 91 5.91 -14.40 -9.34
CA LEU A 91 4.54 -14.89 -9.22
C LEU A 91 4.21 -15.82 -10.39
#